data_AF-A0A971LNI0-F1
#
_entry.id   AF-A0A971LNI0-F1
#
_cell.length_a   1.000
_cell.length_b   1.000
_cell.length_c   1.000
_cell.angle_alpha   90.00
_cell.angle_beta   90.00
_cell.angle_gamma   90.00
#
_symmetry.space_group_name_H-M   'P 1'
#
loop_
_entity.id
_entity.type
_entity.pdbx_description
1 polymer ?
#
loop_
_entity_poly.entity_id
_entity_poly.type
_entity_poly.pdbx_seq_one_letter_code
_entity_poly.pdbx_strand_id
1 'polypeptide(L)'
;MFRKILPLALVLFGVLFLSAQEAEFDPEDAVLTLEELQSQISAVSDSLVQLRESDILSEYDIKMTDKLKTVAEKMKIQDIVRWKTYLEIEPGNETLDEKSLRQLGITPYRALLAKQFSIYGFTELSKLGDLARLKQIPIKKLREFAGIKSTEKSYDQHSLQSLDKNPEELVAFENKFKEEKLNYGLYILLWGVSFVFFALAVTALAIAQLRRLNREPKKGKPDLVLDPAGNVKTKSPDLDVHVIAAAIAAFHLHKQSIEERRRLLLTFKRPHSDQWRGSAILNMPNRQILRKRSK
;
A
#
# COMPACT_ATOMS: atom_id res chain seq x y z
N MET A 1 -4.87 -4.05 25.62
CA MET A 1 -4.63 -5.01 24.52
C MET A 1 -5.40 -4.71 23.23
N PHE A 2 -6.59 -4.10 23.26
CA PHE A 2 -7.43 -3.90 22.06
C PHE A 2 -6.92 -2.93 20.98
N ARG A 3 -5.95 -2.05 21.28
CA ARG A 3 -5.43 -1.06 20.30
C ARG A 3 -4.50 -1.63 19.21
N LYS A 4 -3.98 -2.85 19.37
CA LYS A 4 -3.09 -3.50 18.37
C LYS A 4 -3.80 -4.54 17.51
N ILE A 5 -5.02 -4.93 17.86
CA ILE A 5 -5.79 -5.98 17.14
C ILE A 5 -6.58 -5.36 15.97
N LEU A 6 -7.03 -4.11 16.11
CA LEU A 6 -7.78 -3.40 15.07
C LEU A 6 -7.05 -3.25 13.72
N PRO A 7 -5.75 -2.85 13.66
CA PRO A 7 -5.06 -2.76 12.37
C PRO A 7 -4.77 -4.14 11.77
N LEU A 8 -4.53 -5.16 12.60
CA LEU A 8 -4.31 -6.53 12.13
C LEU A 8 -5.60 -7.13 11.53
N ALA A 9 -6.75 -6.87 12.16
CA ALA A 9 -8.04 -7.30 11.66
C ALA A 9 -8.42 -6.60 10.34
N LEU A 10 -8.08 -5.32 10.17
CA LEU A 10 -8.31 -4.58 8.92
C LEU A 10 -7.43 -5.08 7.77
N VAL A 11 -6.18 -5.44 8.05
CA VAL A 11 -5.29 -6.07 7.06
C VAL A 11 -5.78 -7.47 6.70
N LEU A 12 -6.21 -8.27 7.69
CA LEU A 12 -6.73 -9.62 7.44
C LEU A 12 -8.04 -9.60 6.65
N PHE A 13 -8.93 -8.63 6.93
CA PHE A 13 -10.17 -8.44 6.20
C PHE A 13 -9.92 -7.92 4.77
N GLY A 14 -8.93 -7.04 4.59
CA GLY A 14 -8.50 -6.57 3.27
C GLY A 14 -7.89 -7.67 2.40
N VAL A 15 -7.11 -8.58 2.99
CA VAL A 15 -6.53 -9.74 2.29
C VAL A 15 -7.61 -10.78 1.96
N LEU A 16 -8.56 -11.04 2.88
CA LEU A 16 -9.69 -11.93 2.62
C LEU A 16 -10.65 -11.39 1.55
N PHE A 17 -10.86 -10.07 1.48
CA PHE A 17 -11.65 -9.46 0.41
C PHE A 17 -10.93 -9.47 -0.95
N LEU A 18 -9.59 -9.40 -0.95
CA LEU A 18 -8.80 -9.53 -2.19
C LEU A 18 -8.78 -10.97 -2.71
N SER A 19 -8.66 -11.96 -1.83
CA SER A 19 -8.65 -13.38 -2.21
C SER A 19 -10.04 -13.93 -2.57
N ALA A 20 -11.12 -13.30 -2.11
CA ALA A 20 -12.49 -13.71 -2.45
C ALA A 20 -12.94 -13.24 -3.85
N GLN A 21 -12.14 -12.40 -4.53
CA GLN A 21 -12.45 -11.91 -5.88
C GLN A 21 -11.75 -12.71 -6.99
N GLU A 22 -10.91 -13.68 -6.63
CA GLU A 22 -10.49 -14.75 -7.53
C GLU A 22 -11.58 -15.82 -7.54
N ALA A 23 -12.71 -15.49 -8.17
CA ALA A 23 -13.63 -16.50 -8.64
C ALA A 23 -12.87 -17.36 -9.65
N GLU A 24 -12.61 -18.59 -9.23
CA GLU A 24 -12.10 -19.71 -10.00
C GLU A 24 -12.85 -19.78 -11.34
N PHE A 25 -12.20 -19.28 -12.40
CA PHE A 25 -12.70 -19.38 -13.76
C PHE A 25 -12.16 -20.69 -14.32
N ASP A 26 -13.05 -21.68 -14.37
CA ASP A 26 -12.76 -22.96 -15.01
C ASP A 26 -12.83 -22.78 -16.53
N PRO A 27 -11.73 -22.96 -17.28
CA PRO A 27 -11.71 -22.73 -18.73
C PRO A 27 -12.56 -23.72 -19.55
N GLU A 28 -13.15 -24.74 -18.92
CA GLU A 28 -14.03 -25.72 -19.58
C GLU A 28 -15.48 -25.23 -19.79
N ASP A 29 -15.94 -24.22 -19.05
CA ASP A 29 -17.30 -23.63 -19.21
C ASP A 29 -17.40 -22.62 -20.38
N ALA A 30 -16.30 -22.37 -21.09
CA ALA A 30 -16.23 -21.41 -22.20
C ALA A 30 -16.35 -22.06 -23.60
N VAL A 31 -16.82 -23.31 -23.68
CA VAL A 31 -17.12 -23.97 -24.95
C VAL A 31 -18.59 -23.75 -25.28
N LEU A 32 -18.90 -22.63 -25.96
CA LEU A 32 -20.19 -22.50 -26.64
C LEU A 32 -20.30 -23.63 -27.67
N THR A 33 -21.25 -24.53 -27.47
CA THR A 33 -21.53 -25.64 -28.39
C THR A 33 -22.26 -25.13 -29.64
N LEU A 34 -22.23 -25.89 -30.73
CA LEU A 34 -22.94 -25.59 -31.98
C LEU A 34 -24.43 -25.43 -31.77
N GLU A 35 -25.00 -26.10 -30.77
CA GLU A 35 -26.40 -25.88 -30.38
C GLU A 35 -26.62 -24.44 -29.88
N GLU A 36 -25.69 -23.88 -29.12
CA GLU A 36 -25.78 -22.50 -28.65
C GLU A 36 -25.54 -21.48 -29.78
N LEU A 37 -24.56 -21.73 -30.67
CA LEU A 37 -24.35 -20.87 -31.84
C LEU A 37 -25.52 -20.97 -32.83
N GLN A 38 -26.05 -22.16 -33.07
CA GLN A 38 -27.17 -22.38 -33.97
C GLN A 38 -28.47 -21.83 -33.37
N SER A 39 -28.69 -21.94 -32.06
CA SER A 39 -29.82 -21.29 -31.40
C SER A 39 -29.70 -19.76 -31.49
N GLN A 40 -28.51 -19.19 -31.29
CA GLN A 40 -28.27 -17.76 -31.48
C GLN A 40 -28.53 -17.31 -32.91
N ILE A 41 -28.07 -18.08 -33.92
CA ILE A 41 -28.33 -17.78 -35.33
C ILE A 41 -29.83 -17.90 -35.64
N SER A 42 -30.52 -18.93 -35.12
CA SER A 42 -31.96 -19.13 -35.34
C SER A 42 -32.84 -18.08 -34.63
N ALA A 43 -32.32 -17.47 -33.56
CA ALA A 43 -32.98 -16.38 -32.86
C ALA A 43 -32.86 -15.04 -33.62
N VAL A 44 -31.93 -14.94 -34.56
CA VAL A 44 -31.80 -13.81 -35.48
C VAL A 44 -32.78 -14.02 -36.64
N SER A 45 -33.48 -12.95 -37.04
CA SER A 45 -34.39 -13.02 -38.19
C SER A 45 -33.63 -13.37 -39.47
N ASP A 46 -34.20 -14.25 -40.29
CA ASP A 46 -33.62 -14.71 -41.56
C ASP A 46 -33.18 -13.56 -42.48
N SER A 47 -33.87 -12.42 -42.46
CA SER A 47 -33.50 -11.23 -43.23
C SER A 47 -32.15 -10.61 -42.80
N LEU A 48 -31.83 -10.62 -41.51
CA LEU A 48 -30.56 -10.10 -40.99
C LEU A 48 -29.42 -11.06 -41.28
N VAL A 49 -29.68 -12.37 -41.24
CA VAL A 49 -28.71 -13.39 -41.63
C VAL A 49 -28.36 -13.25 -43.11
N GLN A 50 -29.35 -13.10 -43.98
CA GLN A 50 -29.14 -12.87 -45.42
C GLN A 50 -28.37 -11.58 -45.70
N LEU A 51 -28.69 -10.50 -44.99
CA LEU A 51 -27.96 -9.23 -45.12
C LEU A 51 -26.49 -9.41 -44.74
N ARG A 52 -26.21 -10.09 -43.62
CA ARG A 52 -24.82 -10.37 -43.24
C ARG A 52 -24.09 -11.32 -44.17
N GLU A 53 -24.77 -12.31 -44.74
CA GLU A 53 -24.16 -13.16 -45.77
C GLU A 53 -23.78 -12.35 -47.01
N SER A 54 -24.58 -11.34 -47.37
CA SER A 54 -24.24 -10.41 -48.45
C SER A 54 -23.05 -9.51 -48.11
N ASP A 55 -22.95 -9.04 -46.86
CA ASP A 55 -21.79 -8.27 -46.38
C ASP A 55 -20.51 -9.12 -46.45
N ILE A 56 -20.57 -10.38 -46.02
CA ILE A 56 -19.43 -11.32 -46.03
C ILE A 56 -18.96 -11.60 -47.46
N LEU A 57 -19.91 -11.75 -48.40
CA LEU A 57 -19.59 -11.87 -49.82
C LEU A 57 -18.86 -10.63 -50.33
N SER A 58 -19.23 -9.43 -49.88
CA SER A 58 -18.58 -8.19 -50.29
C SER A 58 -17.20 -7.97 -49.66
N GLU A 59 -17.02 -8.35 -48.38
CA GLU A 59 -15.81 -8.06 -47.59
C GLU A 59 -14.73 -9.13 -47.79
N TYR A 60 -15.12 -10.41 -47.89
CA TYR A 60 -14.20 -11.54 -47.92
C TYR A 60 -14.27 -12.37 -49.22
N ASP A 61 -15.24 -12.10 -50.12
CA ASP A 61 -15.52 -12.88 -51.33
C ASP A 61 -15.70 -14.38 -51.04
N ILE A 62 -16.36 -14.73 -49.93
CA ILE A 62 -16.56 -16.12 -49.49
C ILE A 62 -17.88 -16.67 -50.05
N LYS A 63 -17.81 -17.73 -50.86
CA LYS A 63 -18.99 -18.40 -51.41
C LYS A 63 -19.23 -19.75 -50.74
N MET A 64 -20.47 -20.21 -50.76
CA MET A 64 -20.86 -21.57 -50.30
C MET A 64 -20.11 -22.70 -51.03
N THR A 65 -19.61 -22.44 -52.24
CA THR A 65 -18.84 -23.38 -53.06
C THR A 65 -17.37 -23.46 -52.67
N ASP A 66 -16.87 -22.51 -51.88
CA ASP A 66 -15.46 -22.44 -51.54
C ASP A 66 -15.10 -23.56 -50.57
N LYS A 67 -13.88 -24.09 -50.73
CA LYS A 67 -13.34 -25.16 -49.86
C LYS A 67 -12.97 -24.58 -48.50
N LEU A 68 -13.08 -25.37 -47.45
CA LEU A 68 -12.79 -24.93 -46.08
C LEU A 68 -11.36 -24.33 -45.95
N LYS A 69 -10.37 -24.95 -46.61
CA LYS A 69 -9.00 -24.42 -46.68
C LYS A 69 -8.91 -23.04 -47.34
N THR A 70 -9.58 -22.87 -48.49
CA THR A 70 -9.59 -21.58 -49.21
C THR A 70 -10.29 -20.48 -48.41
N VAL A 71 -11.31 -20.85 -47.65
CA VAL A 71 -12.03 -19.94 -46.75
C VAL A 71 -11.15 -19.53 -45.57
N ALA A 72 -10.40 -20.46 -44.98
CA ALA A 72 -9.42 -20.16 -43.94
C ALA A 72 -8.34 -19.18 -44.43
N GLU A 73 -7.83 -19.39 -45.65
CA GLU A 73 -6.85 -18.51 -46.28
C GLU A 73 -7.42 -17.10 -46.53
N LYS A 74 -8.61 -17.00 -47.13
CA LYS A 74 -9.32 -15.72 -47.37
C LYS A 74 -9.56 -14.95 -46.07
N MET A 75 -9.93 -15.67 -45.00
CA MET A 75 -10.17 -15.08 -43.68
C MET A 75 -8.91 -14.87 -42.82
N LYS A 76 -7.73 -15.26 -43.34
CA LYS A 76 -6.42 -15.18 -42.66
C LYS A 76 -6.41 -15.90 -41.30
N ILE A 77 -7.02 -17.09 -41.23
CA ILE A 77 -7.07 -17.91 -40.01
C ILE A 77 -5.73 -18.63 -39.84
N GLN A 78 -5.01 -18.34 -38.75
CA GLN A 78 -3.70 -18.94 -38.47
C GLN A 78 -3.81 -20.39 -37.96
N ASP A 79 -4.86 -20.70 -37.21
CA ASP A 79 -5.09 -22.01 -36.60
C ASP A 79 -6.39 -22.64 -37.11
N ILE A 80 -6.26 -23.45 -38.16
CA ILE A 80 -7.37 -24.16 -38.80
C ILE A 80 -7.92 -25.25 -37.86
N VAL A 81 -7.05 -25.90 -37.07
CA VAL A 81 -7.43 -27.01 -36.19
C VAL A 81 -8.40 -26.50 -35.12
N ARG A 82 -8.03 -25.40 -34.45
CA ARG A 82 -8.88 -24.78 -33.43
C ARG A 82 -10.17 -24.19 -34.03
N TRP A 83 -10.09 -23.65 -35.24
CA TRP A 83 -11.28 -23.16 -35.95
C TRP A 83 -12.26 -24.28 -36.31
N LYS A 84 -11.78 -25.46 -36.73
CA LYS A 84 -12.60 -26.65 -36.96
C LYS A 84 -13.32 -27.10 -35.70
N THR A 85 -12.68 -27.04 -34.54
CA THR A 85 -13.32 -27.36 -33.25
C THR A 85 -14.57 -26.51 -33.03
N TYR A 86 -14.52 -25.22 -33.33
CA TYR A 86 -15.67 -24.32 -33.19
C TYR A 86 -16.70 -24.44 -34.32
N LEU A 87 -16.32 -25.04 -35.44
CA LEU A 87 -17.26 -25.49 -36.47
C LEU A 87 -17.88 -26.86 -36.13
N GLU A 88 -17.47 -27.50 -35.04
CA GLU A 88 -17.73 -28.90 -34.66
C GLU A 88 -17.44 -29.91 -35.78
N ILE A 89 -16.35 -29.63 -36.49
CA ILE A 89 -15.79 -30.56 -37.44
C ILE A 89 -14.61 -31.26 -36.77
N GLU A 90 -14.39 -32.54 -37.10
CA GLU A 90 -13.22 -33.29 -36.65
C GLU A 90 -11.92 -32.52 -36.94
N PRO A 91 -11.20 -32.05 -35.91
CA PRO A 91 -10.10 -31.10 -36.09
C PRO A 91 -8.88 -31.73 -36.77
N GLY A 92 -8.67 -33.04 -36.57
CA GLY A 92 -7.57 -33.80 -37.15
C GLY A 92 -7.85 -34.38 -38.54
N ASN A 93 -9.05 -34.19 -39.10
CA ASN A 93 -9.41 -34.78 -40.39
C ASN A 93 -9.08 -33.82 -41.55
N GLU A 94 -8.00 -34.12 -42.28
CA GLU A 94 -7.54 -33.33 -43.42
C GLU A 94 -8.47 -33.44 -44.64
N THR A 95 -9.24 -34.52 -44.76
CA THR A 95 -10.16 -34.70 -45.91
C THR A 95 -11.31 -33.68 -45.91
N LEU A 96 -11.61 -33.10 -44.75
CA LEU A 96 -12.65 -32.10 -44.57
C LEU A 96 -12.21 -30.70 -45.03
N ASP A 97 -10.90 -30.47 -45.16
CA ASP A 97 -10.34 -29.21 -45.66
C ASP A 97 -10.63 -28.98 -47.14
N GLU A 98 -10.77 -30.08 -47.89
CA GLU A 98 -11.03 -30.05 -49.32
C GLU A 98 -12.53 -29.98 -49.67
N LYS A 99 -13.40 -30.19 -48.69
CA LYS A 99 -14.86 -30.10 -48.87
C LYS A 99 -15.30 -28.64 -48.93
N SER A 100 -16.33 -28.40 -49.73
CA SER A 100 -16.97 -27.08 -49.81
C SER A 100 -17.81 -26.79 -48.57
N LEU A 101 -17.98 -25.52 -48.21
CA LEU A 101 -18.86 -25.09 -47.12
C LEU A 101 -20.26 -25.69 -47.23
N ARG A 102 -20.81 -25.75 -48.46
CA ARG A 102 -22.10 -26.37 -48.77
C ARG A 102 -22.15 -27.87 -48.43
N GLN A 103 -21.09 -28.62 -48.72
CA GLN A 103 -21.02 -30.06 -48.41
C GLN A 103 -20.89 -30.32 -46.90
N LEU A 104 -20.33 -29.34 -46.17
CA LEU A 104 -20.20 -29.39 -44.72
C LEU A 104 -21.45 -28.86 -43.99
N GLY A 105 -22.44 -28.31 -44.72
CA GLY A 105 -23.62 -27.69 -44.14
C GLY A 105 -23.33 -26.41 -43.35
N ILE A 106 -22.22 -25.74 -43.64
CA ILE A 106 -21.77 -24.54 -42.93
C ILE A 106 -22.06 -23.32 -43.78
N THR A 107 -22.73 -22.32 -43.20
CA THR A 107 -22.95 -21.03 -43.86
C THR A 107 -21.72 -20.13 -43.75
N PRO A 108 -21.47 -19.21 -44.70
CA PRO A 108 -20.40 -18.21 -44.61
C PRO A 108 -20.48 -17.40 -43.30
N TYR A 109 -21.69 -17.08 -42.85
CA TYR A 109 -21.90 -16.38 -41.58
C TYR A 109 -21.43 -17.21 -40.38
N ARG A 110 -21.75 -18.50 -40.35
CA ARG A 110 -21.27 -19.40 -39.31
C ARG A 110 -19.75 -19.56 -39.31
N ALA A 111 -19.14 -19.60 -40.50
CA ALA A 111 -17.69 -19.63 -40.67
C ALA A 111 -17.01 -18.39 -40.05
N LEU A 112 -17.60 -17.21 -40.24
CA LEU A 112 -17.14 -15.95 -39.64
C LEU A 112 -17.31 -15.95 -38.12
N LEU A 113 -18.45 -16.38 -37.59
CA LEU A 113 -18.67 -16.44 -36.15
C LEU A 113 -17.65 -17.38 -35.46
N ALA A 114 -17.35 -18.53 -36.08
CA ALA A 114 -16.32 -19.44 -35.58
C ALA A 114 -14.91 -18.83 -35.61
N LYS A 115 -14.60 -17.97 -36.59
CA LYS A 115 -13.35 -17.18 -36.62
C LYS A 115 -13.32 -16.19 -35.46
N GLN A 116 -14.38 -15.43 -35.25
CA GLN A 116 -14.43 -14.45 -34.16
C GLN A 116 -14.27 -15.12 -32.80
N PHE A 117 -14.93 -16.26 -32.62
CA PHE A 117 -14.80 -17.03 -31.40
C PHE A 117 -13.40 -17.58 -31.21
N SER A 118 -12.75 -18.09 -32.27
CA SER A 118 -11.38 -18.62 -32.16
C SER A 118 -10.33 -17.56 -31.81
N ILE A 119 -10.52 -16.33 -32.28
CA ILE A 119 -9.60 -15.22 -32.04
C ILE A 119 -9.90 -14.53 -30.70
N TYR A 120 -11.16 -14.19 -30.43
CA TYR A 120 -11.54 -13.29 -29.34
C TYR A 120 -12.17 -13.99 -28.13
N GLY A 121 -12.66 -15.23 -28.31
CA GLY A 121 -13.44 -15.98 -27.31
C GLY A 121 -14.90 -15.52 -27.19
N PHE A 122 -15.39 -14.71 -28.13
CA PHE A 122 -16.77 -14.26 -28.21
C PHE A 122 -17.12 -13.89 -29.65
N THR A 123 -18.40 -13.63 -29.93
CA THR A 123 -18.92 -13.36 -31.27
C THR A 123 -19.65 -12.02 -31.34
N GLU A 124 -19.93 -11.54 -32.54
CA GLU A 124 -20.84 -10.40 -32.76
C GLU A 124 -22.24 -10.57 -32.14
N LEU A 125 -22.70 -11.83 -31.99
CA LEU A 125 -24.00 -12.18 -31.41
C LEU A 125 -24.00 -12.18 -29.88
N SER A 126 -22.82 -12.09 -29.25
CA SER A 126 -22.69 -12.12 -27.80
C SER A 126 -23.31 -10.86 -27.18
N LYS A 127 -24.04 -11.03 -26.08
CA LYS A 127 -24.74 -9.94 -25.40
C LYS A 127 -23.79 -9.10 -24.56
N LEU A 128 -24.06 -7.80 -24.43
CA LEU A 128 -23.26 -6.89 -23.59
C LEU A 128 -23.11 -7.40 -22.15
N GLY A 129 -24.16 -7.98 -21.57
CA GLY A 129 -24.14 -8.54 -20.22
C GLY A 129 -23.17 -9.72 -20.06
N ASP A 130 -23.11 -10.59 -21.05
CA ASP A 130 -22.23 -11.77 -21.04
C ASP A 130 -20.78 -11.35 -21.27
N LEU A 131 -20.57 -10.39 -22.17
CA LEU A 131 -19.25 -9.81 -22.44
C LEU A 131 -18.67 -9.05 -21.23
N ALA A 132 -19.53 -8.36 -20.48
CA ALA A 132 -19.14 -7.69 -19.24
C ALA A 132 -18.54 -8.68 -18.23
N ARG A 133 -19.16 -9.87 -18.13
CA ARG A 133 -18.69 -10.95 -17.25
C ARG A 133 -17.40 -11.57 -17.79
N LEU A 134 -17.39 -11.94 -19.07
CA LEU A 134 -16.26 -12.61 -19.72
C LEU A 134 -14.98 -11.75 -19.68
N LYS A 135 -15.09 -10.46 -19.97
CA LYS A 135 -13.94 -9.53 -19.99
C LYS A 135 -13.70 -8.82 -18.65
N GLN A 136 -14.54 -9.08 -17.63
CA GLN A 136 -14.49 -8.41 -16.32
C GLN A 136 -14.53 -6.87 -16.42
N ILE A 137 -15.26 -6.35 -17.41
CA ILE A 137 -15.45 -4.91 -17.61
C ILE A 137 -16.79 -4.50 -16.99
N PRO A 138 -16.85 -3.40 -16.22
CA PRO A 138 -18.11 -2.90 -15.69
C PRO A 138 -19.11 -2.64 -16.82
N ILE A 139 -20.33 -3.18 -16.70
CA ILE A 139 -21.35 -3.07 -17.75
C ILE A 139 -21.68 -1.63 -18.15
N LYS A 140 -21.57 -0.70 -17.19
CA LYS A 140 -21.74 0.74 -17.45
C LYS A 140 -20.75 1.26 -18.50
N LYS A 141 -19.50 0.82 -18.44
CA LYS A 141 -18.45 1.20 -19.40
C LYS A 141 -18.65 0.58 -20.77
N LEU A 142 -19.17 -0.65 -20.81
CA LEU A 142 -19.55 -1.28 -22.08
C LEU A 142 -20.77 -0.60 -22.73
N ARG A 143 -21.75 -0.13 -21.94
CA ARG A 143 -22.86 0.67 -22.46
C ARG A 143 -22.38 2.03 -23.00
N GLU A 144 -21.47 2.69 -22.29
CA GLU A 144 -20.83 3.92 -22.77
C GLU A 144 -20.11 3.69 -24.11
N PHE A 145 -19.36 2.59 -24.24
CA PHE A 145 -18.71 2.18 -25.50
C PHE A 145 -19.72 1.97 -26.63
N ALA A 146 -20.85 1.34 -26.34
CA ALA A 146 -21.95 1.13 -27.28
C ALA A 146 -22.75 2.42 -27.60
N GLY A 147 -22.40 3.57 -27.02
CA GLY A 147 -23.13 4.82 -27.21
C GLY A 147 -24.47 4.90 -26.45
N ILE A 148 -24.75 3.93 -25.58
CA ILE A 148 -25.98 3.86 -24.78
C ILE A 148 -25.77 4.64 -23.48
N LYS A 149 -26.48 5.76 -23.34
CA LYS A 149 -26.47 6.59 -22.11
C LYS A 149 -27.53 6.16 -21.09
N SER A 150 -28.36 5.17 -21.41
CA SER A 150 -29.45 4.72 -20.53
C SER A 150 -28.96 3.77 -19.43
N THR A 151 -29.55 3.91 -18.25
CA THR A 151 -29.33 3.02 -17.11
C THR A 151 -30.21 1.77 -17.14
N GLU A 152 -31.13 1.66 -18.09
CA GLU A 152 -32.03 0.52 -18.23
C GLU A 152 -31.28 -0.80 -18.47
N LYS A 153 -31.75 -1.87 -17.83
CA LYS A 153 -31.15 -3.22 -17.95
C LYS A 153 -31.51 -3.93 -19.26
N SER A 154 -32.56 -3.50 -19.95
CA SER A 154 -32.97 -4.09 -21.23
C SER A 154 -31.83 -4.06 -22.24
N TYR A 155 -31.01 -3.01 -22.19
CA TYR A 155 -29.90 -2.85 -23.11
C TYR A 155 -28.76 -3.85 -22.92
N ASP A 156 -28.70 -4.52 -21.77
CA ASP A 156 -27.66 -5.52 -21.48
C ASP A 156 -27.81 -6.77 -22.35
N GLN A 157 -29.01 -6.98 -22.92
CA GLN A 157 -29.33 -8.11 -23.78
C GLN A 157 -29.06 -7.86 -25.27
N HIS A 158 -28.67 -6.64 -25.65
CA HIS A 158 -28.28 -6.35 -27.03
C HIS A 158 -26.95 -7.02 -27.36
N SER A 159 -26.89 -7.59 -28.55
CA SER A 159 -25.66 -8.12 -29.15
C SER A 159 -24.81 -6.98 -29.72
N LEU A 160 -23.49 -7.18 -29.87
CA LEU A 160 -22.65 -6.18 -30.56
C LEU A 160 -23.18 -5.87 -31.96
N GLN A 161 -23.67 -6.90 -32.65
CA GLN A 161 -24.22 -6.78 -33.99
C GLN A 161 -25.37 -5.77 -34.04
N SER A 162 -26.29 -5.82 -33.06
CA SER A 162 -27.43 -4.89 -33.00
C SER A 162 -27.04 -3.44 -32.69
N LEU A 163 -25.79 -3.24 -32.26
CA LEU A 163 -25.22 -1.94 -31.88
C LEU A 163 -24.24 -1.42 -32.94
N ASP A 164 -24.17 -2.09 -34.10
CA ASP A 164 -23.22 -1.82 -35.18
C ASP A 164 -21.76 -1.78 -34.70
N LYS A 165 -21.41 -2.68 -33.76
CA LYS A 165 -20.06 -2.81 -33.20
C LYS A 165 -19.40 -4.11 -33.62
N ASN A 166 -18.10 -4.02 -33.94
CA ASN A 166 -17.27 -5.17 -34.31
C ASN A 166 -16.50 -5.68 -33.07
N PRO A 167 -16.31 -7.01 -32.88
CA PRO A 167 -15.45 -7.56 -31.84
C PRO A 167 -14.05 -6.95 -31.74
N GLU A 168 -13.46 -6.55 -32.86
CA GLU A 168 -12.17 -5.84 -32.90
C GLU A 168 -12.19 -4.52 -32.13
N GLU A 169 -13.27 -3.73 -32.27
CA GLU A 169 -13.43 -2.46 -31.55
C GLU A 169 -13.53 -2.69 -30.04
N LEU A 170 -14.20 -3.78 -29.64
CA LEU A 170 -14.34 -4.12 -28.23
C LEU A 170 -13.00 -4.51 -27.60
N VAL A 171 -12.15 -5.25 -28.32
CA VAL A 171 -10.80 -5.60 -27.85
C VAL A 171 -9.92 -4.36 -27.74
N ALA A 172 -9.99 -3.45 -28.72
CA ALA A 172 -9.28 -2.18 -28.64
C ALA A 172 -9.74 -1.33 -27.45
N PHE A 173 -11.04 -1.33 -27.16
CA PHE A 173 -11.61 -0.68 -25.98
C PHE A 173 -11.16 -1.35 -24.68
N GLU A 174 -11.16 -2.68 -24.60
CA GLU A 174 -10.69 -3.45 -23.44
C GLU A 174 -9.24 -3.11 -23.10
N ASN A 175 -8.36 -3.04 -24.10
CA ASN A 175 -6.95 -2.71 -23.90
C ASN A 175 -6.79 -1.29 -23.34
N LYS A 176 -7.46 -0.29 -23.94
CA LYS A 176 -7.49 1.08 -23.41
C LYS A 176 -8.02 1.15 -21.99
N PHE A 177 -9.10 0.41 -21.70
CA PHE A 177 -9.70 0.37 -20.38
C PHE A 177 -8.75 -0.22 -19.33
N LYS A 178 -8.02 -1.30 -19.66
CA LYS A 178 -7.05 -1.91 -18.75
C LYS A 178 -5.88 -0.97 -18.45
N GLU A 179 -5.38 -0.25 -19.46
CA GLU A 179 -4.34 0.76 -19.28
C GLU A 179 -4.80 1.90 -18.37
N GLU A 180 -6.00 2.44 -18.59
CA GLU A 180 -6.56 3.52 -17.77
C GLU A 180 -6.89 3.08 -16.34
N LYS A 181 -7.34 1.84 -16.15
CA LYS A 181 -7.69 1.28 -14.83
C LYS A 181 -6.51 1.32 -13.86
N LEU A 182 -5.30 0.99 -14.32
CA LEU A 182 -4.09 1.02 -13.50
C LEU A 182 -3.77 2.43 -13.02
N ASN A 183 -3.87 3.41 -13.92
CA ASN A 183 -3.65 4.81 -13.60
C ASN A 183 -4.69 5.30 -12.57
N TYR A 184 -5.96 4.93 -12.74
CA TYR A 184 -7.02 5.32 -11.82
C TYR A 184 -6.78 4.80 -10.39
N GLY A 185 -6.34 3.55 -10.23
CA GLY A 185 -5.98 2.98 -8.93
C GLY A 185 -4.83 3.73 -8.25
N LEU A 186 -3.79 4.08 -9.01
CA LEU A 186 -2.65 4.87 -8.50
C LEU A 186 -3.09 6.27 -8.07
N TYR A 187 -3.95 6.93 -8.85
CA TYR A 187 -4.47 8.25 -8.48
C TYR A 187 -5.29 8.21 -7.18
N ILE A 188 -6.16 7.21 -7.01
CA ILE A 188 -6.94 7.07 -5.77
C ILE A 188 -6.02 6.88 -4.57
N LEU A 189 -5.00 6.01 -4.69
CA LEU A 189 -4.07 5.77 -3.60
C LEU A 189 -3.28 7.04 -3.26
N LEU A 190 -2.73 7.73 -4.27
CA LEU A 190 -1.98 8.97 -4.08
C LEU A 190 -2.83 10.04 -3.38
N TRP A 191 -4.07 10.24 -3.82
CA TRP A 191 -4.98 11.19 -3.19
C TRP A 191 -5.38 10.78 -1.77
N GLY A 192 -5.66 9.49 -1.57
CA GLY A 192 -6.00 8.95 -0.25
C GLY A 192 -4.86 9.14 0.76
N VAL A 193 -3.64 8.77 0.39
CA VAL A 193 -2.45 8.97 1.22
C VAL A 193 -2.20 10.46 1.44
N SER A 194 -2.30 11.30 0.40
CA SER A 194 -2.10 12.75 0.53
C SER A 194 -3.10 13.38 1.50
N PHE A 195 -4.37 12.98 1.46
CA PHE A 195 -5.40 13.49 2.36
C PHE A 195 -5.11 13.14 3.82
N VAL A 196 -4.69 11.90 4.09
CA VAL A 196 -4.31 11.45 5.45
C VAL A 196 -3.10 12.24 5.96
N PHE A 197 -2.08 12.41 5.12
CA PHE A 197 -0.91 13.24 5.48
C PHE A 197 -1.29 14.70 5.71
N PHE A 198 -2.20 15.26 4.92
CA PHE A 198 -2.67 16.63 5.09
C PHE A 198 -3.44 16.80 6.41
N ALA A 199 -4.31 15.86 6.76
CA ALA A 199 -5.00 15.86 8.05
C ALA A 199 -4.03 15.76 9.24
N LEU A 200 -3.00 14.91 9.13
CA LEU A 200 -1.94 14.81 10.14
C LEU A 200 -1.10 16.10 10.22
N ALA A 201 -0.82 16.74 9.10
CA ALA A 201 -0.07 18.00 9.07
C ALA A 201 -0.86 19.14 9.75
N VAL A 202 -2.16 19.26 9.47
CA VAL A 202 -3.03 20.27 10.10
C VAL A 202 -3.13 20.06 11.61
N THR A 203 -3.32 18.81 12.04
CA THR A 203 -3.37 18.50 13.48
C THR A 203 -2.03 18.75 14.18
N ALA A 204 -0.91 18.39 13.53
CA ALA A 204 0.42 18.71 14.04
C ALA A 204 0.65 20.23 14.15
N LEU A 205 0.20 21.02 13.17
CA LEU A 205 0.26 22.48 13.23
C LEU A 205 -0.60 23.04 14.37
N ALA A 206 -1.82 22.55 14.56
CA ALA A 206 -2.69 22.97 15.66
C ALA A 206 -2.04 22.68 17.03
N ILE A 207 -1.47 21.49 17.21
CA ILE A 207 -0.73 21.12 18.42
C ILE A 207 0.51 22.02 18.61
N ALA A 208 1.25 22.30 17.54
CA ALA A 208 2.43 23.17 17.60
C ALA A 208 2.06 24.61 18.01
N GLN A 209 0.95 25.14 17.50
CA GLN A 209 0.44 26.46 17.88
C GLN A 209 -0.03 26.46 19.34
N LEU A 210 -0.79 25.46 19.77
CA LEU A 210 -1.22 25.31 21.17
C LEU A 210 -0.02 25.19 22.12
N ARG A 211 1.02 24.44 21.75
CA ARG A 211 2.26 24.34 22.54
C ARG A 211 3.01 25.66 22.61
N ARG A 212 2.99 26.47 21.53
CA ARG A 212 3.62 27.79 21.51
C ARG A 212 2.88 28.78 22.40
N LEU A 213 1.54 28.72 22.41
CA LEU A 213 0.67 29.55 23.25
C LEU A 213 0.74 29.14 24.73
N ASN A 214 0.79 27.84 25.04
CA ASN A 214 0.88 27.32 26.40
C ASN A 214 2.34 27.14 26.87
N ARG A 215 3.27 27.91 26.32
CA ARG A 215 4.67 27.82 26.72
C ARG A 215 4.83 28.46 28.08
N GLU A 216 5.15 27.65 29.09
CA GLU A 216 5.49 28.15 30.43
C GLU A 216 6.56 29.26 30.31
N PRO A 217 6.40 30.38 31.05
CA PRO A 217 7.40 31.44 31.04
C PRO A 217 8.74 30.83 31.42
N LYS A 218 9.77 31.08 30.60
CA LYS A 218 11.13 30.61 30.90
C LYS A 218 11.46 31.05 32.33
N LYS A 219 11.71 30.09 33.22
CA LYS A 219 12.15 30.36 34.59
C LYS A 219 13.32 31.34 34.50
N GLY A 220 13.12 32.54 35.05
CA GLY A 220 14.15 33.58 35.06
C GLY A 220 15.42 32.99 35.66
N LYS A 221 16.58 33.31 35.07
CA LYS A 221 17.85 32.96 35.70
C LYS A 221 17.86 33.62 37.09
N PRO A 222 18.14 32.89 38.17
CA PRO A 222 18.25 33.51 39.49
C PRO A 222 19.53 34.36 39.51
N ASP A 223 19.39 35.65 39.23
CA ASP A 223 20.47 36.63 39.30
C ASP A 223 20.66 37.06 40.75
N LEU A 224 21.46 36.28 41.50
CA LEU A 224 22.04 36.73 42.76
C LEU A 224 23.32 37.49 42.43
N VAL A 225 23.23 38.81 42.30
CA VAL A 225 24.41 39.67 42.12
C VAL A 225 24.93 40.07 43.50
N LEU A 226 26.09 39.52 43.86
CA LEU A 226 26.81 39.80 45.11
C LEU A 226 27.80 40.95 44.91
N ASP A 227 27.93 41.82 45.90
CA ASP A 227 28.99 42.84 45.98
C ASP A 227 30.33 42.20 46.40
N PRO A 228 31.51 42.78 46.12
CA PRO A 228 32.81 42.23 46.54
C PRO A 228 32.97 42.08 48.06
N ALA A 229 32.15 42.79 48.84
CA ALA A 229 32.06 42.69 50.30
C ALA A 229 31.15 41.55 50.80
N GLY A 230 30.52 40.78 49.91
CA GLY A 230 29.65 39.64 50.26
C GLY A 230 28.20 40.00 50.55
N ASN A 231 27.80 41.26 50.38
CA ASN A 231 26.42 41.71 50.60
C ASN A 231 25.57 41.58 49.31
N VAL A 232 24.30 41.19 49.45
CA VAL A 232 23.36 41.00 48.34
C VAL A 232 22.82 42.36 47.89
N LYS A 233 23.13 42.78 46.65
CA LYS A 233 22.69 44.09 46.10
C LYS A 233 21.31 44.05 45.44
N THR A 234 20.98 42.95 44.77
CA THR A 234 19.67 42.75 44.12
C THR A 234 19.20 41.32 44.34
N LYS A 235 17.92 41.17 44.66
CA LYS A 235 17.29 39.90 45.00
C LYS A 235 16.04 39.71 44.13
N SER A 236 15.86 38.50 43.59
CA SER A 236 14.62 38.11 42.92
C SER A 236 13.44 38.20 43.92
N PRO A 237 12.26 38.70 43.52
CA PRO A 237 11.12 38.91 44.42
C PRO A 237 10.60 37.61 45.06
N ASP A 238 10.95 36.45 44.49
CA ASP A 238 10.47 35.13 44.91
C ASP A 238 11.43 34.40 45.86
N LEU A 239 12.58 35.01 46.18
CA LEU A 239 13.55 34.40 47.08
C LEU A 239 13.18 34.80 48.52
N ASP A 240 12.94 33.85 49.41
CA ASP A 240 12.62 34.15 50.81
C ASP A 240 13.91 34.39 51.62
N VAL A 241 13.88 35.36 52.55
CA VAL A 241 15.01 35.67 53.45
C VAL A 241 15.33 34.46 54.33
N HIS A 242 14.30 33.69 54.71
CA HIS A 242 14.47 32.47 55.50
C HIS A 242 15.24 31.38 54.75
N VAL A 243 15.04 31.24 53.44
CA VAL A 243 15.77 30.26 52.62
C VAL A 243 17.25 30.62 52.52
N ILE A 244 17.56 31.91 52.37
CA ILE A 244 18.95 32.41 52.36
C ILE A 244 19.61 32.18 53.73
N ALA A 245 18.92 32.55 54.82
CA ALA A 245 19.43 32.36 56.18
C ALA A 245 19.65 30.87 56.50
N ALA A 246 18.73 30.00 56.09
CA ALA A 246 18.87 28.55 56.23
C ALA A 246 20.06 28.01 55.42
N ALA A 247 20.27 28.49 54.20
CA ALA A 247 21.42 28.09 53.37
C ALA A 247 22.75 28.54 54.00
N ILE A 248 22.83 29.76 54.52
CA ILE A 248 24.03 30.27 55.22
C ILE A 248 24.29 29.47 56.50
N ALA A 249 23.25 29.22 57.31
CA ALA A 249 23.35 28.44 58.53
C ALA A 249 23.78 26.99 58.25
N ALA A 250 23.21 26.35 57.22
CA ALA A 250 23.60 25.01 56.79
C ALA A 250 25.08 24.97 56.36
N PHE A 251 25.55 25.98 55.63
CA PHE A 251 26.96 26.07 55.23
C PHE A 251 27.89 26.24 56.43
N HIS A 252 27.48 27.04 57.42
CA HIS A 252 28.26 27.25 58.64
C HIS A 252 28.33 25.99 59.50
N LEU A 253 27.20 25.30 59.72
CA LEU A 253 27.15 24.03 60.42
C LEU A 253 27.98 22.95 59.71
N HIS A 254 27.95 22.92 58.38
CA HIS A 254 28.77 21.98 57.62
C HIS A 254 30.26 22.25 57.82
N LYS A 255 30.69 23.51 57.74
CA LYS A 255 32.09 23.88 58.00
C LYS A 255 32.51 23.49 59.43
N GLN A 256 31.67 23.79 60.41
CA GLN A 256 31.92 23.42 61.81
C GLN A 256 32.05 21.89 61.97
N SER A 257 31.17 21.11 61.33
CA SER A 257 31.24 19.64 61.38
C SER A 257 32.54 19.07 60.80
N ILE A 258 33.07 19.69 59.72
CA ILE A 258 34.35 19.31 59.13
C ILE A 258 35.50 19.64 60.10
N GLU A 259 35.47 20.81 60.71
CA GLU A 259 36.49 21.22 61.69
C GLU A 259 36.49 20.32 62.92
N GLU A 260 35.31 20.00 63.46
CA GLU A 260 35.14 19.06 64.58
C GLU A 260 35.65 17.67 64.19
N ARG A 261 35.32 17.16 63.00
CA ARG A 261 35.83 15.87 62.51
C ARG A 261 37.35 15.87 62.37
N ARG A 262 37.95 16.97 61.91
CA ARG A 262 39.42 17.12 61.85
C ARG A 262 40.04 17.15 63.24
N ARG A 263 39.44 17.87 64.20
CA ARG A 263 39.89 17.88 65.61
C ARG A 263 39.82 16.49 66.23
N LEU A 264 38.73 15.76 66.03
CA LEU A 264 38.58 14.38 66.50
C LEU A 264 39.62 13.45 65.88
N LEU A 265 39.86 13.54 64.57
CA LEU A 265 40.91 12.75 63.91
C LEU A 265 42.31 13.08 64.47
N LEU A 266 42.59 14.35 64.79
CA LEU A 266 43.84 14.74 65.43
C LEU A 266 43.96 14.20 66.86
N THR A 267 42.85 14.10 67.61
CA THR A 267 42.89 13.47 68.95
C THR A 267 43.13 11.96 68.87
N PHE A 268 42.57 11.26 67.88
CA PHE A 268 42.79 9.82 67.71
C PHE A 268 44.16 9.48 67.09
N LYS A 269 44.76 10.39 66.31
CA LYS A 269 46.10 10.21 65.72
C LYS A 269 47.25 10.68 66.62
N ARG A 270 46.99 11.21 67.82
CA ARG A 270 48.09 11.45 68.78
C ARG A 270 48.67 10.07 69.16
N PRO A 271 49.96 9.79 68.93
CA PRO A 271 50.59 8.64 69.57
C PRO A 271 50.41 8.84 71.08
N HIS A 272 50.04 7.78 71.80
CA HIS A 272 50.07 7.82 73.26
C HIS A 272 51.44 8.37 73.66
N SER A 273 51.47 9.56 74.27
CA SER A 273 52.71 10.12 74.77
C SER A 273 53.15 9.20 75.89
N ASP A 274 54.07 8.31 75.55
CA ASP A 274 54.66 7.35 76.48
C ASP A 274 55.42 8.17 77.52
N GLN A 275 54.80 8.42 78.67
CA GLN A 275 55.31 9.32 79.70
C GLN A 275 56.72 8.91 80.18
N TRP A 276 57.07 7.63 79.98
CA TRP A 276 58.35 7.03 80.29
C TRP A 276 59.45 7.36 79.27
N ARG A 277 59.12 7.62 77.99
CA ARG A 277 60.08 8.09 76.98
C ARG A 277 60.30 9.60 77.04
N GLY A 278 59.35 10.36 77.60
CA GLY A 278 59.48 11.81 77.83
C GLY A 278 60.31 12.21 79.05
N SER A 279 60.49 11.30 80.03
CA SER A 279 61.22 11.58 81.27
C SER A 279 62.72 11.31 81.20
N ALA A 280 63.21 10.64 80.17
CA ALA A 280 64.61 10.18 80.09
C ALA A 280 65.60 11.17 79.46
N ILE A 281 65.18 12.37 79.03
CA ILE A 281 66.06 13.28 78.26
C ILE A 281 66.36 14.62 78.96
N LEU A 282 65.79 14.93 80.13
CA LEU A 282 66.14 16.15 80.85
C LEU A 282 66.37 15.90 82.34
N ASN A 283 67.59 16.20 82.77
CA ASN A 283 68.13 16.17 84.14
C ASN A 283 68.70 14.83 84.63
N MET A 284 69.79 14.36 84.01
CA MET A 284 70.87 13.73 84.78
C MET A 284 71.85 14.82 85.23
N PRO A 285 71.80 15.28 86.49
CA PRO A 285 72.52 16.48 86.96
C PRO A 285 74.06 16.36 86.97
N ASN A 286 74.64 15.15 86.84
CA ASN A 286 76.10 14.96 86.91
C ASN A 286 76.83 14.87 85.56
N ARG A 287 76.14 15.07 84.42
CA ARG A 287 76.80 15.01 83.10
C ARG A 287 77.88 16.07 82.91
N GLN A 288 77.78 17.22 83.58
CA GLN A 288 78.76 18.31 83.45
C GLN A 288 80.06 18.06 84.24
N ILE A 289 80.03 17.29 85.33
CA ILE A 289 81.21 16.99 86.15
C ILE A 289 82.15 16.03 85.42
N LEU A 290 81.61 15.02 84.73
CA LEU A 290 82.40 14.03 83.99
C LEU A 290 83.10 14.63 82.76
N ARG A 291 82.56 15.71 82.18
CA ARG A 291 83.15 16.38 81.00
C ARG A 291 84.39 17.23 81.33
N LYS A 292 84.60 17.61 82.59
CA LYS A 292 85.78 18.41 83.04
C LYS A 292 86.97 17.57 83.49
N ARG A 293 86.84 16.24 83.63
CA ARG A 293 87.94 15.34 84.03
C ARG A 293 88.70 14.68 82.87
N SER A 294 88.28 14.87 81.62
CA SER A 294 89.06 14.43 80.45
C SER A 294 89.79 15.61 79.79
N LYS A 295 90.78 16.15 80.51
CA LYS A 295 91.97 16.81 79.97
C LYS A 295 93.11 16.60 80.94
#